data_AF-A0A7V9T2D8-F1
#
_entry.id   AF-A0A7V9T2D8-F1
#
_cell.length_a   1.000
_cell.length_b   1.000
_cell.length_c   1.000
_cell.angle_alpha   90.00
_cell.angle_beta   90.00
_cell.angle_gamma   90.00
#
_symmetry.space_group_name_H-M   'P 1'
#
loop_
_entity.id
_entity.type
_entity.pdbx_description
1 polymer ?
#
loop_
_entity_poly.entity_id
_entity_poly.type
_entity_poly.pdbx_seq_one_letter_code
_entity_poly.pdbx_strand_id
1 'polypeptide(L)'
;MWTLPNIITVVRICFTPVIALLPFIEGYWPKLVCFVVFIVAAVSDVFDGYLARRRNMVTDLGKILDPIADKLLLFATLLPIYWISRQRHDLYNIPVWGSIPLWVCILLIGRELAMTGFRWWAQRQGIVIPAGNAGKLKAVLQNIFIGAIILWFAFRDARKPMGWEHSQFAGFWNSFHGNFVAVTLAVATLLTVYSFGLYIYRYRRLFSERPR
;
A
#
# COMPACT_ATOMS: atom_id res chain seq x y z
N MET A 1 -21.68 12.08 -15.50
CA MET A 1 -20.27 12.40 -15.22
C MET A 1 -19.88 12.12 -13.77
N TRP A 2 -20.75 12.40 -12.79
CA TRP A 2 -20.53 12.01 -11.39
C TRP A 2 -21.34 10.77 -11.04
N THR A 3 -20.68 9.74 -10.53
CA THR A 3 -21.30 8.53 -9.99
C THR A 3 -20.85 8.36 -8.53
N LEU A 4 -21.63 7.62 -7.74
CA LEU A 4 -21.26 7.34 -6.34
C LEU A 4 -19.84 6.73 -6.22
N PRO A 5 -19.41 5.78 -7.07
CA PRO A 5 -18.02 5.30 -7.10
C PRO A 5 -16.97 6.40 -7.32
N ASN A 6 -17.20 7.31 -8.27
CA ASN A 6 -16.24 8.39 -8.55
C ASN A 6 -16.10 9.34 -7.35
N ILE A 7 -17.20 9.63 -6.65
CA ILE A 7 -17.17 10.48 -5.44
C ILE A 7 -16.37 9.79 -4.33
N ILE A 8 -16.57 8.49 -4.11
CA ILE A 8 -15.82 7.71 -3.11
C ILE A 8 -14.31 7.77 -3.43
N THR A 9 -13.93 7.57 -4.69
CA THR A 9 -12.53 7.65 -5.10
C THR A 9 -11.93 9.05 -4.92
N VAL A 10 -12.67 10.13 -5.21
CA VAL A 10 -12.20 11.50 -4.95
C VAL A 10 -12.03 11.76 -3.45
N VAL A 11 -12.98 11.32 -2.62
CA VAL A 11 -12.86 11.43 -1.15
C VAL A 11 -11.64 10.68 -0.64
N ARG A 12 -11.37 9.48 -1.18
CA ARG A 12 -10.16 8.71 -0.87
C ARG A 12 -8.90 9.47 -1.23
N ILE A 13 -8.84 10.12 -2.40
CA ILE A 13 -7.71 11.00 -2.79
C ILE A 13 -7.53 12.12 -1.75
N CYS A 14 -8.62 12.75 -1.29
CA CYS A 14 -8.58 13.78 -0.26
C CYS A 14 -8.11 13.27 1.12
N PHE A 15 -8.25 11.98 1.43
CA PHE A 15 -7.67 11.39 2.64
C PHE A 15 -6.17 11.16 2.54
N THR A 16 -5.58 11.09 1.34
CA THR A 16 -4.16 10.78 1.19
C THR A 16 -3.22 11.79 1.86
N PRO A 17 -3.42 13.12 1.82
CA PRO A 17 -2.57 14.06 2.57
C PRO A 17 -2.69 13.89 4.08
N VAL A 18 -3.89 13.58 4.58
CA VAL A 18 -4.14 13.32 6.00
C VAL A 18 -3.37 12.07 6.46
N ILE A 19 -3.47 10.99 5.70
CA ILE A 19 -2.71 9.74 5.95
C ILE A 19 -1.20 10.01 5.87
N ALA A 20 -0.76 10.90 4.98
CA ALA A 20 0.65 11.22 4.84
C ALA A 20 1.23 12.02 6.02
N LEU A 21 0.42 12.90 6.63
CA LEU A 21 0.88 13.82 7.67
C LEU A 21 0.75 13.26 9.08
N LEU A 22 -0.31 12.51 9.37
CA LEU A 22 -0.58 11.97 10.72
C LEU A 22 0.59 11.17 11.34
N PRO A 23 1.35 10.35 10.58
CA PRO A 23 2.48 9.59 11.15
C PRO A 23 3.61 10.45 11.71
N PHE A 24 3.75 11.70 11.26
CA PHE A 24 4.77 12.63 11.75
C PHE A 24 4.41 13.30 13.08
N ILE A 25 3.13 13.30 13.46
CA ILE A 25 2.67 13.91 14.71
C ILE A 25 2.98 12.96 15.87
N GLU A 26 3.57 13.48 16.95
CA GLU A 26 3.97 12.67 18.10
C GLU A 26 2.78 12.06 18.86
N GLY A 27 3.03 10.94 19.54
CA GLY A 27 2.01 10.21 20.30
C GLY A 27 1.27 9.15 19.48
N TYR A 28 0.53 8.30 20.20
CA TYR A 28 -0.14 7.14 19.61
C TYR A 28 -1.46 7.49 18.91
N TRP A 29 -2.18 8.52 19.40
CA TRP A 29 -3.47 8.93 18.85
C TRP A 29 -3.41 9.28 17.36
N PRO A 30 -2.46 10.11 16.87
CA PRO A 30 -2.35 10.39 15.44
C PRO A 30 -2.13 9.14 14.58
N LYS A 31 -1.32 8.17 15.04
CA LYS A 31 -1.09 6.92 14.29
C LYS A 31 -2.30 6.00 14.33
N LEU A 32 -3.04 5.99 15.44
CA LEU A 32 -4.29 5.24 15.54
C LEU A 32 -5.36 5.82 14.61
N VAL A 33 -5.49 7.16 14.55
CA VAL A 33 -6.35 7.84 13.58
C VAL A 33 -5.89 7.55 12.16
N CYS A 34 -4.58 7.59 11.89
CA CYS A 34 -4.00 7.24 10.59
C CYS A 34 -4.39 5.81 10.18
N PHE A 35 -4.31 4.85 11.10
CA PHE A 35 -4.73 3.47 10.87
C PHE A 35 -6.21 3.39 10.50
N VAL A 36 -7.08 4.03 11.28
CA VAL A 36 -8.54 4.03 11.01
C VAL A 36 -8.84 4.67 9.65
N VAL A 37 -8.28 5.83 9.35
CA VAL A 37 -8.48 6.51 8.05
C VAL A 37 -7.95 5.66 6.90
N PHE A 38 -6.79 5.01 7.07
CA PHE A 38 -6.25 4.08 6.08
C PHE A 38 -7.18 2.89 5.83
N ILE A 39 -7.72 2.26 6.88
CA ILE A 39 -8.67 1.15 6.74
C ILE A 39 -9.93 1.60 6.01
N VAL A 40 -10.48 2.76 6.35
CA VAL A 40 -11.64 3.33 5.66
C VAL A 40 -11.31 3.54 4.17
N ALA A 41 -10.16 4.14 3.85
CA ALA A 41 -9.72 4.35 2.47
C ALA A 41 -9.55 3.02 1.70
N ALA A 42 -8.87 2.03 2.28
CA ALA A 42 -8.60 0.74 1.65
C ALA A 42 -9.87 -0.09 1.45
N VAL A 43 -10.81 -0.06 2.40
CA VAL A 43 -12.10 -0.74 2.28
C VAL A 43 -13.01 -0.03 1.28
N SER A 44 -12.98 1.30 1.23
CA SER A 44 -13.78 2.10 0.30
C SER A 44 -13.47 1.79 -1.18
N ASP A 45 -12.21 1.48 -1.51
CA ASP A 45 -11.78 1.04 -2.84
C ASP A 45 -12.38 -0.31 -3.27
N VAL A 46 -12.46 -1.25 -2.34
CA VAL A 46 -13.10 -2.55 -2.63
C VAL A 46 -14.59 -2.33 -2.89
N PHE A 47 -15.20 -1.43 -2.10
CA PHE A 47 -16.62 -1.15 -2.17
C PHE A 47 -17.01 -0.35 -3.42
N ASP A 48 -16.27 0.70 -3.80
CA ASP A 48 -16.59 1.50 -4.98
C ASP A 48 -16.41 0.71 -6.28
N GLY A 49 -15.37 -0.11 -6.39
CA GLY A 49 -15.17 -1.02 -7.51
C GLY A 49 -16.25 -2.11 -7.59
N TYR A 50 -16.69 -2.64 -6.45
CA TYR A 50 -17.83 -3.55 -6.40
C TYR A 50 -19.12 -2.89 -6.86
N LEU A 51 -19.40 -1.68 -6.36
CA LEU A 51 -20.59 -0.91 -6.68
C LEU A 51 -20.64 -0.53 -8.16
N ALA A 52 -19.51 -0.08 -8.73
CA ALA A 52 -19.38 0.27 -10.14
C ALA A 52 -19.71 -0.92 -11.05
N ARG A 53 -19.20 -2.11 -10.73
CA ARG A 53 -19.48 -3.34 -11.50
C ARG A 53 -20.92 -3.80 -11.34
N ARG A 54 -21.45 -3.83 -10.12
CA ARG A 54 -22.79 -4.34 -9.84
C ARG A 54 -23.89 -3.44 -10.41
N ARG A 55 -23.67 -2.12 -10.44
CA ARG A 55 -24.66 -1.15 -10.93
C ARG A 55 -24.40 -0.69 -12.37
N ASN A 56 -23.46 -1.30 -13.09
CA ASN A 56 -23.03 -0.87 -14.42
C ASN A 56 -22.67 0.64 -14.49
N MET A 57 -22.08 1.17 -13.40
CA MET A 57 -21.68 2.57 -13.25
C MET A 57 -20.18 2.78 -13.54
N VAL A 58 -19.61 1.97 -14.43
CA VAL A 58 -18.20 2.11 -14.84
C VAL A 58 -18.09 3.33 -15.75
N THR A 59 -17.24 4.29 -15.40
CA THR A 59 -17.05 5.54 -16.16
C THR A 59 -15.60 5.71 -16.57
N ASP A 60 -15.34 6.47 -17.64
CA ASP A 60 -13.96 6.75 -18.09
C ASP A 60 -13.19 7.61 -17.09
N LEU A 61 -13.88 8.50 -16.37
CA LEU A 61 -13.30 9.25 -15.27
C LEU A 61 -12.83 8.32 -14.15
N GLY A 62 -13.65 7.35 -13.73
CA GLY A 62 -13.27 6.36 -12.72
C GLY A 62 -12.05 5.53 -13.14
N LYS A 63 -12.01 5.07 -14.40
CA LYS A 63 -10.85 4.34 -14.95
C LYS A 63 -9.52 5.12 -14.85
N ILE A 64 -9.58 6.45 -14.80
CA ILE A 64 -8.40 7.33 -14.63
C ILE A 64 -8.14 7.60 -13.15
N LEU A 65 -9.19 7.88 -12.37
CA LEU A 65 -9.06 8.22 -10.95
C LEU A 65 -8.61 7.04 -10.09
N ASP A 66 -9.12 5.83 -10.30
CA ASP A 66 -8.81 4.67 -9.44
C ASP A 66 -7.30 4.37 -9.44
N PRO A 67 -6.61 4.26 -10.60
CA PRO A 67 -5.17 4.04 -10.62
C PRO A 67 -4.34 5.20 -10.04
N ILE A 68 -4.89 6.42 -9.99
CA ILE A 68 -4.23 7.58 -9.36
C ILE A 68 -4.37 7.48 -7.85
N ALA A 69 -5.60 7.26 -7.37
CA ALA A 69 -5.91 7.10 -5.96
C ALA A 69 -5.08 5.99 -5.31
N ASP A 70 -4.95 4.84 -5.97
CA ASP A 70 -4.16 3.71 -5.48
C ASP A 70 -2.68 4.07 -5.28
N LYS A 71 -2.09 4.80 -6.24
CA LYS A 71 -0.68 5.22 -6.16
C LYS A 71 -0.48 6.29 -5.10
N LEU A 72 -1.40 7.25 -5.01
CA LEU A 72 -1.35 8.28 -3.97
C LEU A 72 -1.46 7.66 -2.59
N LEU A 73 -2.36 6.69 -2.39
CA LEU A 73 -2.49 5.99 -1.10
C LEU A 73 -1.21 5.20 -0.77
N LEU A 74 -0.60 4.53 -1.75
CA LEU A 74 0.68 3.86 -1.56
C LEU A 74 1.79 4.83 -1.16
N PHE A 75 1.92 5.98 -1.84
CA PHE A 75 2.97 6.96 -1.53
C PHE A 75 2.73 7.66 -0.20
N ALA A 76 1.47 8.03 0.08
CA ALA A 76 1.04 8.65 1.32
C ALA A 76 1.22 7.75 2.54
N THR A 77 1.34 6.44 2.36
CA THR A 77 1.58 5.51 3.47
C THR A 77 3.05 5.12 3.53
N LEU A 78 3.62 4.59 2.45
CA LEU A 78 4.94 3.97 2.48
C LEU A 78 6.07 4.98 2.72
N LEU A 79 5.98 6.21 2.18
CA LEU A 79 7.04 7.22 2.35
C LEU A 79 7.13 7.75 3.79
N PRO A 80 6.02 8.18 4.44
CA PRO A 80 6.06 8.56 5.85
C PRO A 80 6.51 7.44 6.76
N ILE A 81 6.00 6.21 6.55
CA ILE A 81 6.35 5.04 7.37
C ILE A 81 7.84 4.73 7.24
N TYR A 82 8.40 4.76 6.03
CA TYR A 82 9.85 4.63 5.81
C TYR A 82 10.63 5.69 6.58
N TRP A 83 10.21 6.96 6.45
CA TRP A 83 10.92 8.08 7.05
C TRP A 83 10.94 8.00 8.57
N ILE A 84 9.79 7.81 9.21
CA ILE A 84 9.69 7.73 10.68
C ILE A 84 10.34 6.45 11.22
N SER A 85 10.27 5.33 10.48
CA SER A 85 10.95 4.09 10.86
C SER A 85 12.47 4.27 10.91
N ARG A 86 13.03 5.09 10.01
CA ARG A 86 14.45 5.43 9.99
C ARG A 86 14.84 6.44 11.09
N GLN A 87 14.03 7.49 11.30
CA GLN A 87 14.32 8.50 12.31
C GLN A 87 14.20 7.97 13.75
N ARG A 88 13.23 7.09 14.00
CA ARG A 88 12.95 6.50 15.32
C ARG A 88 13.32 5.02 15.34
N HIS A 89 14.50 4.68 14.81
CA HIS A 89 14.94 3.30 14.63
C HIS A 89 14.81 2.45 15.90
N ASP A 90 15.18 2.99 17.07
CA ASP A 90 15.10 2.25 18.34
C ASP A 90 13.66 1.93 18.75
N LEU A 91 12.72 2.82 18.43
CA LEU A 91 11.31 2.64 18.74
C LEU A 91 10.58 1.82 17.67
N TYR A 92 10.96 1.92 16.40
CA TYR A 92 10.24 1.31 15.27
C TYR A 92 11.05 0.21 14.56
N ASN A 93 11.89 -0.49 15.33
CA ASN A 93 12.63 -1.64 14.85
C ASN A 93 11.67 -2.80 14.51
N ILE A 94 11.58 -3.12 13.23
CA ILE A 94 10.87 -4.27 12.68
C ILE A 94 11.79 -5.49 12.83
N PRO A 95 11.33 -6.58 13.49
CA PRO A 95 12.13 -7.79 13.63
C PRO A 95 12.73 -8.25 12.30
N VAL A 96 14.01 -8.65 12.30
CA VAL A 96 14.80 -9.07 11.12
C VAL A 96 15.18 -7.94 10.15
N TRP A 97 14.39 -6.85 10.08
CA TRP A 97 14.56 -5.79 9.09
C TRP A 97 15.23 -4.52 9.62
N GLY A 98 15.12 -4.22 10.93
CA GLY A 98 15.51 -2.92 11.45
C GLY A 98 14.47 -1.86 11.08
N SER A 99 14.91 -0.78 10.42
CA SER A 99 14.00 0.11 9.69
C SER A 99 13.55 -0.50 8.37
N ILE A 100 12.45 -0.02 7.77
CA ILE A 100 12.11 -0.40 6.39
C ILE A 100 13.32 -0.11 5.47
N PRO A 101 13.88 -1.11 4.78
CA PRO A 101 15.01 -0.87 3.91
C PRO A 101 14.61 -0.01 2.72
N LEU A 102 15.45 0.98 2.38
CA LEU A 102 15.20 1.87 1.25
C LEU A 102 14.96 1.12 -0.06
N TRP A 103 15.70 0.02 -0.29
CA TRP A 103 15.54 -0.80 -1.48
C TRP A 103 14.15 -1.44 -1.57
N VAL A 104 13.52 -1.79 -0.44
CA VAL A 104 12.15 -2.32 -0.43
C VAL A 104 11.17 -1.21 -0.83
N CYS A 105 11.32 -0.01 -0.28
CA CYS A 105 10.49 1.14 -0.67
C CYS A 105 10.60 1.47 -2.16
N ILE A 106 11.83 1.53 -2.67
CA ILE A 106 12.10 1.77 -4.10
C ILE A 106 11.49 0.66 -4.95
N LEU A 107 11.63 -0.61 -4.55
CA LEU A 107 11.08 -1.74 -5.27
C LEU A 107 9.54 -1.69 -5.33
N LEU A 108 8.86 -1.46 -4.19
CA LEU A 108 7.40 -1.41 -4.12
C LEU A 108 6.84 -0.25 -4.96
N ILE A 109 7.42 0.95 -4.84
CA ILE A 109 6.99 2.15 -5.58
C ILE A 109 7.37 2.04 -7.06
N GLY A 110 8.64 1.77 -7.33
CA GLY A 110 9.20 1.70 -8.67
C GLY A 110 8.50 0.66 -9.52
N ARG A 111 8.16 -0.50 -8.95
CA ARG A 111 7.38 -1.53 -9.65
C ARG A 111 5.98 -1.04 -10.02
N GLU A 112 5.26 -0.34 -9.13
CA GLU A 112 3.91 0.18 -9.46
C GLU A 112 3.95 1.21 -10.59
N LEU A 113 4.94 2.09 -10.58
CA LEU A 113 5.16 3.07 -11.64
C LEU A 113 5.54 2.38 -12.95
N ALA A 114 6.49 1.44 -12.93
CA ALA A 114 6.92 0.67 -14.10
C ALA A 114 5.77 -0.10 -14.73
N MET A 115 4.96 -0.80 -13.93
CA MET A 115 3.80 -1.54 -14.41
C MET A 115 2.72 -0.63 -15.02
N THR A 116 2.51 0.55 -14.44
CA THR A 116 1.57 1.54 -14.98
C THR A 116 2.06 2.07 -16.32
N GLY A 117 3.31 2.53 -16.38
CA GLY A 117 3.91 3.05 -17.61
C GLY A 117 3.94 2.01 -18.72
N PHE A 118 4.26 0.77 -18.39
CA PHE A 118 4.27 -0.32 -19.37
C PHE A 118 2.87 -0.65 -19.90
N ARG A 119 1.84 -0.73 -19.03
CA ARG A 119 0.46 -0.97 -19.50
C ARG A 119 -0.02 0.15 -20.42
N TRP A 120 0.33 1.39 -20.08
CA TRP A 120 0.01 2.54 -20.90
C TRP A 120 0.71 2.50 -22.27
N TRP A 121 1.99 2.12 -22.30
CA TRP A 121 2.74 1.90 -23.54
C TRP A 121 2.16 0.78 -24.40
N ALA A 122 1.83 -0.37 -23.80
CA ALA A 122 1.22 -1.50 -24.51
C ALA A 122 -0.16 -1.15 -25.08
N GLN A 123 -0.96 -0.38 -24.32
CA GLN A 123 -2.27 0.09 -24.78
C GLN A 123 -2.17 0.97 -26.04
N ARG A 124 -1.10 1.78 -26.18
CA ARG A 124 -0.84 2.57 -27.40
C ARG A 124 -0.55 1.71 -28.63
N GLN A 125 -0.14 0.46 -28.43
CA GLN A 125 0.07 -0.53 -29.50
C GLN A 125 -1.17 -1.41 -29.73
N GLY A 126 -2.30 -1.08 -29.12
CA GLY A 126 -3.54 -1.87 -29.22
C GLY A 126 -3.57 -3.11 -28.33
N ILE A 127 -2.59 -3.30 -27.46
CA ILE A 127 -2.47 -4.50 -26.62
C ILE A 127 -2.90 -4.17 -25.19
N VAL A 128 -4.06 -4.68 -24.80
CA VAL A 128 -4.60 -4.51 -23.45
C VAL A 128 -4.06 -5.61 -22.55
N ILE A 129 -3.33 -5.21 -21.51
CA ILE A 129 -2.71 -6.14 -20.58
C ILE A 129 -3.52 -6.22 -19.28
N PRO A 130 -4.20 -7.35 -19.01
CA PRO A 130 -5.03 -7.49 -17.83
C PRO A 130 -4.19 -7.61 -16.55
N ALA A 131 -4.79 -7.25 -15.42
CA ALA A 131 -4.21 -7.51 -14.11
C ALA A 131 -4.25 -9.01 -13.80
N GLY A 132 -3.09 -9.65 -13.73
CA GLY A 132 -2.97 -11.06 -13.34
C GLY A 132 -3.23 -11.31 -11.84
N ASN A 133 -3.58 -12.55 -11.49
CA ASN A 133 -3.89 -12.95 -10.10
C ASN A 133 -2.74 -12.66 -9.12
N ALA A 134 -1.48 -12.86 -9.54
CA ALA A 134 -0.32 -12.52 -8.73
C ALA A 134 -0.26 -11.02 -8.38
N GLY A 135 -0.68 -10.14 -9.30
CA GLY A 135 -0.76 -8.70 -9.06
C GLY A 135 -1.84 -8.33 -8.05
N LYS A 136 -3.00 -9.00 -8.08
CA LYS A 136 -4.08 -8.81 -7.10
C LYS A 136 -3.66 -9.26 -5.71
N LEU A 137 -3.08 -10.46 -5.59
CA LEU A 137 -2.60 -10.99 -4.31
C LEU A 137 -1.51 -10.08 -3.70
N LYS A 138 -0.58 -9.60 -4.53
CA LYS A 138 0.43 -8.62 -4.13
C LYS A 138 -0.20 -7.35 -3.55
N ALA A 139 -1.24 -6.80 -4.20
CA ALA A 139 -1.91 -5.58 -3.73
C ALA A 139 -2.59 -5.79 -2.37
N VAL A 140 -3.29 -6.91 -2.19
CA VAL A 140 -3.92 -7.27 -0.92
C VAL A 140 -2.89 -7.39 0.20
N LEU A 141 -1.81 -8.13 -0.03
CA LEU A 141 -0.76 -8.32 0.98
C LEU A 141 0.01 -7.04 1.30
N GLN A 142 0.19 -6.16 0.31
CA GLN A 142 0.78 -4.85 0.55
C GLN A 142 -0.12 -3.97 1.43
N ASN A 143 -1.44 -3.97 1.19
CA ASN A 143 -2.37 -3.23 2.05
C ASN A 143 -2.43 -3.81 3.48
N ILE A 144 -2.36 -5.13 3.62
CA ILE A 144 -2.25 -5.80 4.94
C ILE A 144 -0.98 -5.35 5.65
N PHE A 145 0.17 -5.38 4.97
CA PHE A 145 1.44 -4.90 5.52
C PHE A 145 1.34 -3.44 5.99
N ILE A 146 0.81 -2.54 5.13
CA ILE A 146 0.67 -1.11 5.45
C ILE A 146 -0.25 -0.91 6.66
N GLY A 147 -1.39 -1.59 6.73
CA GLY A 147 -2.28 -1.51 7.88
C GLY A 147 -1.62 -2.01 9.17
N ALA A 148 -0.95 -3.16 9.09
CA ALA A 148 -0.25 -3.76 10.22
C ALA A 148 0.85 -2.85 10.77
N ILE A 149 1.68 -2.27 9.90
CA ILE A 149 2.80 -1.43 10.36
C ILE A 149 2.32 -0.11 10.98
N ILE A 150 1.25 0.51 10.47
CA ILE A 150 0.68 1.72 11.08
C ILE A 150 0.12 1.39 12.47
N LEU A 151 -0.65 0.30 12.60
CA LEU A 151 -1.19 -0.15 13.88
C LEU A 151 -0.07 -0.51 14.87
N TRP A 152 0.99 -1.15 14.38
CA TRP A 152 2.18 -1.47 15.14
C TRP A 152 2.86 -0.21 15.69
N PHE A 153 3.05 0.84 14.88
CA PHE A 153 3.61 2.11 15.36
C PHE A 153 2.71 2.79 16.39
N ALA A 154 1.39 2.78 16.20
CA ALA A 154 0.44 3.28 17.20
C ALA A 154 0.60 2.53 18.53
N PHE A 155 0.69 1.20 18.49
CA PHE A 155 0.93 0.40 19.68
C PHE A 155 2.28 0.72 20.35
N ARG A 156 3.37 0.83 19.58
CA ARG A 156 4.71 1.13 20.10
C ARG A 156 4.75 2.48 20.83
N ASP A 157 4.05 3.49 20.31
CA ASP A 157 3.89 4.81 20.93
C ASP A 157 2.98 4.77 22.17
N ALA A 158 2.03 3.83 22.24
CA ALA A 158 1.07 3.72 23.35
C ALA A 158 1.64 3.05 24.61
N ARG A 159 2.73 2.28 24.50
CA ARG A 159 3.28 1.47 25.62
C ARG A 159 3.63 2.30 26.87
N LYS A 160 4.31 3.42 26.69
CA LYS A 160 4.70 4.33 27.78
C LYS A 160 3.49 5.01 28.43
N PRO A 161 2.62 5.73 27.69
CA PRO A 161 1.48 6.42 28.29
C PRO A 161 0.44 5.46 28.91
N MET A 162 0.33 4.22 28.43
CA MET A 162 -0.56 3.21 29.03
C MET A 162 0.07 2.47 30.22
N GLY A 163 1.35 2.70 30.53
CA GLY A 163 2.05 2.03 31.63
C GLY A 163 2.26 0.52 31.43
N TRP A 164 2.13 0.03 30.20
CA TRP A 164 2.21 -1.41 29.88
C TRP A 164 3.61 -1.85 29.42
N GLU A 165 4.61 -0.97 29.50
CA GLU A 165 5.97 -1.21 28.98
C GLU A 165 6.58 -2.52 29.48
N HIS A 166 6.32 -2.88 30.74
CA HIS A 166 6.80 -4.11 31.38
C HIS A 166 5.75 -5.22 31.50
N SER A 167 4.57 -5.05 30.89
CA SER A 167 3.53 -6.06 30.95
C SER A 167 3.86 -7.27 30.05
N GLN A 168 3.47 -8.46 30.48
CA GLN A 168 3.59 -9.69 29.66
C GLN A 168 2.84 -9.54 28.33
N PHE A 169 1.68 -8.87 28.34
CA PHE A 169 0.90 -8.58 27.15
C PHE A 169 1.69 -7.73 26.14
N ALA A 170 2.36 -6.66 26.59
CA ALA A 170 3.14 -5.83 25.68
C ALA A 170 4.34 -6.58 25.08
N GLY A 171 5.00 -7.45 25.85
CA GLY A 171 6.05 -8.33 25.34
C GLY A 171 5.54 -9.33 24.29
N PHE A 172 4.41 -9.99 24.59
CA PHE A 172 3.75 -10.90 23.66
C PHE A 172 3.33 -10.19 22.37
N TRP A 173 2.60 -9.07 22.48
CA TRP A 173 2.09 -8.33 21.33
C TRP A 173 3.23 -7.79 20.46
N ASN A 174 4.30 -7.30 21.09
CA ASN A 174 5.50 -6.90 20.38
C ASN A 174 6.09 -8.08 19.59
N SER A 175 6.19 -9.27 20.18
CA SER A 175 6.73 -10.42 19.44
C SER A 175 5.80 -10.84 18.29
N PHE A 176 4.52 -11.02 18.58
CA PHE A 176 3.52 -11.48 17.61
C PHE A 176 3.34 -10.52 16.44
N HIS A 177 2.96 -9.28 16.74
CA HIS A 177 2.61 -8.31 15.70
C HIS A 177 3.87 -7.84 14.94
N GLY A 178 5.04 -7.90 15.56
CA GLY A 178 6.30 -7.46 14.95
C GLY A 178 6.74 -8.46 13.91
N ASN A 179 6.66 -9.74 14.28
CA ASN A 179 6.87 -10.83 13.35
C ASN A 179 5.81 -10.82 12.23
N PHE A 180 4.56 -10.49 12.54
CA PHE A 180 3.52 -10.34 11.51
C PHE A 180 3.85 -9.24 10.50
N VAL A 181 4.29 -8.06 10.95
CA VAL A 181 4.77 -6.97 10.08
C VAL A 181 5.98 -7.43 9.26
N ALA A 182 6.95 -8.09 9.88
CA ALA A 182 8.15 -8.58 9.21
C ALA A 182 7.83 -9.60 8.11
N VAL A 183 6.94 -10.56 8.38
CA VAL A 183 6.51 -11.59 7.44
C VAL A 183 5.70 -10.97 6.30
N THR A 184 4.74 -10.10 6.61
CA THR A 184 3.92 -9.46 5.56
C THR A 184 4.76 -8.56 4.65
N LEU A 185 5.76 -7.85 5.19
CA LEU A 185 6.75 -7.11 4.40
C LEU A 185 7.55 -8.04 3.48
N ALA A 186 8.08 -9.15 4.03
CA ALA A 186 8.85 -10.13 3.27
C ALA A 186 8.02 -10.70 2.10
N VAL A 187 6.79 -11.13 2.39
CA VAL A 187 5.90 -11.72 1.40
C VAL A 187 5.49 -10.69 0.35
N ALA A 188 5.13 -9.45 0.75
CA ALA A 188 4.79 -8.39 -0.19
C ALA A 188 5.97 -8.06 -1.13
N THR A 189 7.19 -8.04 -0.59
CA THR A 189 8.43 -7.82 -1.34
C THR A 189 8.67 -8.95 -2.35
N LEU A 190 8.62 -10.20 -1.90
CA LEU A 190 8.80 -11.39 -2.75
C LEU A 190 7.76 -11.45 -3.87
N LEU A 191 6.49 -11.20 -3.56
CA LEU A 191 5.42 -11.17 -4.56
C LEU A 191 5.57 -10.00 -5.53
N THR A 192 6.14 -8.87 -5.10
CA THR A 192 6.43 -7.75 -5.97
C THR A 192 7.46 -8.15 -7.03
N VAL A 193 8.57 -8.77 -6.60
CA VAL A 193 9.59 -9.31 -7.51
C VAL A 193 9.01 -10.39 -8.42
N TYR A 194 8.33 -11.39 -7.84
CA TYR A 194 7.75 -12.51 -8.58
C TYR A 194 6.74 -12.05 -9.63
N SER A 195 5.79 -11.20 -9.24
CA SER A 195 4.76 -10.71 -10.17
C SER A 195 5.35 -9.86 -11.28
N PHE A 196 6.42 -9.11 -11.01
CA PHE A 196 7.12 -8.31 -12.02
C PHE A 196 7.94 -9.19 -12.98
N GLY A 197 8.67 -10.18 -12.46
CA GLY A 197 9.40 -11.15 -13.28
C GLY A 197 8.48 -11.98 -14.18
N LEU A 198 7.38 -12.51 -13.61
CA LEU A 198 6.35 -13.23 -14.37
C LEU A 198 5.77 -12.37 -15.49
N TYR A 199 5.60 -11.09 -15.23
CA TYR A 199 5.08 -10.13 -16.19
C TYR A 199 6.04 -9.90 -17.35
N ILE A 200 7.30 -9.57 -17.06
CA ILE A 200 8.35 -9.40 -18.07
C ILE A 200 8.47 -10.68 -18.91
N TYR A 201 8.48 -11.85 -18.27
CA TYR A 201 8.55 -13.12 -18.97
C TYR A 201 7.37 -13.34 -19.92
N ARG A 202 6.14 -13.07 -19.47
CA ARG A 202 4.92 -13.25 -20.26
C ARG A 202 4.86 -12.32 -21.46
N TYR A 203 5.30 -11.07 -21.29
CA TYR A 203 5.20 -10.02 -22.31
C TYR A 203 6.53 -9.75 -23.02
N ARG A 204 7.55 -10.60 -22.86
CA ARG A 204 8.87 -10.44 -23.48
C ARG A 204 8.82 -10.25 -25.00
N ARG A 205 7.83 -10.86 -25.67
CA ARG A 205 7.65 -10.78 -27.13
C ARG A 205 7.30 -9.36 -27.60
N LEU A 206 6.66 -8.56 -26.75
CA LEU A 206 6.38 -7.15 -27.04
C LEU A 206 7.65 -6.31 -27.15
N PHE A 207 8.73 -6.72 -26.50
CA PHE A 207 10.01 -6.02 -26.58
C PHE A 207 10.84 -6.44 -27.79
N SER A 208 10.59 -7.63 -28.36
CA SER A 208 11.36 -8.16 -29.50
C SER A 208 10.80 -7.77 -30.86
N GLU A 209 9.49 -7.52 -30.95
CA GLU A 209 8.87 -7.08 -32.21
C GLU A 209 8.96 -5.55 -32.29
N ARG A 210 9.87 -5.03 -33.14
CA ARG A 210 9.89 -3.60 -33.46
C ARG A 210 8.55 -3.25 -34.12
N PRO A 211 7.87 -2.16 -33.69
CA PRO A 211 6.68 -1.70 -34.38
C PRO A 211 7.04 -1.40 -35.84
N ARG A 212 6.28 -1.97 -36.78
CA ARG A 212 6.33 -1.60 -38.20
C ARG A 212 5.71 -0.23 -38.40
#